data_AF-F8CNP4-F1
#
_entry.id   AF-F8CNP4-F1
#
_cell.length_a   1.000
_cell.length_b   1.000
_cell.length_c   1.000
_cell.angle_alpha   90.00
_cell.angle_beta   90.00
_cell.angle_gamma   90.00
#
_symmetry.space_group_name_H-M   'P 1'
#
loop_
_entity.id
_entity.type
_entity.pdbx_description
1 polymer ?
#
loop_
_entity_poly.entity_id
_entity_poly.type
_entity_poly.pdbx_seq_one_letter_code
_entity_poly.pdbx_strand_id
1 'polypeptide(L)'
;MASKFLPVFVGNALGDNEDLLPAFAAGKGGLKDALRFCQNFRIAGIGSLLLSGMAARLHECLHASARAFLFFARGPEGARILTSRVAPFFDAVACGDEEAARELSRLSPATFDKEREYEEDFLFMRFLMDHFFLGANAQDAQALLSRYEKCLEGSVDPRLQVCQALFSVDGDAFDAGLTQMMEAREVRYRKLAEKESEEEEVLATEGYVSIEGIALARLAVRAGLQPQEDYLFVPSTALEPPRLRYRVDSWKHLML
;
A
#
# COMPACT_ATOMS: atom_id res chain seq x y z
N MET A 1 14.46 -17.43 -6.20
CA MET A 1 15.35 -17.49 -5.02
C MET A 1 15.55 -16.07 -4.55
N ALA A 2 15.41 -15.81 -3.24
CA ALA A 2 15.62 -14.49 -2.67
C ALA A 2 17.06 -13.99 -2.94
N SER A 3 17.24 -12.70 -3.25
CA SER A 3 18.56 -12.15 -3.60
C SER A 3 19.54 -12.32 -2.43
N LYS A 4 20.78 -12.75 -2.72
CA LYS A 4 21.86 -12.84 -1.73
C LYS A 4 22.21 -11.48 -1.12
N PHE A 5 21.77 -10.39 -1.73
CA PHE A 5 22.00 -9.02 -1.30
C PHE A 5 20.88 -8.47 -0.41
N LEU A 6 19.83 -9.24 -0.11
CA LEU A 6 18.73 -8.78 0.75
C LEU A 6 19.16 -8.15 2.08
N PRO A 7 20.15 -8.70 2.83
CA PRO A 7 20.61 -8.05 4.06
C PRO A 7 21.20 -6.65 3.81
N VAL A 8 21.90 -6.47 2.69
CA VAL A 8 22.47 -5.18 2.28
C VAL A 8 21.36 -4.22 1.90
N PHE A 9 20.36 -4.66 1.14
CA PHE A 9 19.21 -3.82 0.76
C PHE A 9 18.39 -3.35 1.95
N VAL A 10 18.17 -4.22 2.95
CA VAL A 10 17.54 -3.81 4.21
C VAL A 10 18.38 -2.74 4.92
N GLY A 11 19.70 -2.93 4.96
CA GLY A 11 20.60 -1.98 5.60
C GLY A 11 20.66 -0.62 4.89
N ASN A 12 20.79 -0.63 3.56
CA ASN A 12 20.77 0.57 2.73
C ASN A 12 19.48 1.35 2.88
N ALA A 13 18.32 0.69 2.80
CA ALA A 13 17.04 1.37 2.90
C ALA A 13 16.85 2.06 4.27
N LEU A 14 17.30 1.44 5.37
CA LEU A 14 17.26 2.06 6.69
C LEU A 14 18.31 3.18 6.84
N GLY A 15 19.52 2.99 6.31
CA GLY A 15 20.55 4.03 6.28
C GLY A 15 20.14 5.27 5.47
N ASP A 16 19.53 5.07 4.30
CA ASP A 16 18.96 6.15 3.49
C ASP A 16 17.88 6.93 4.27
N ASN A 17 17.07 6.22 5.06
CA ASN A 17 16.09 6.88 5.93
C ASN A 17 16.74 7.66 7.08
N GLU A 18 17.86 7.21 7.64
CA GLU A 18 18.63 7.99 8.62
C GLU A 18 19.12 9.31 8.01
N ASP A 19 19.65 9.26 6.79
CA ASP A 19 20.13 10.44 6.08
C ASP A 19 19.00 11.42 5.72
N LEU A 20 17.84 10.90 5.32
CA LEU A 20 16.67 11.70 4.97
C LEU A 20 15.93 12.25 6.20
N LEU A 21 16.04 11.60 7.37
CA LEU A 21 15.25 11.90 8.56
C LEU A 21 15.32 13.38 8.99
N PRO A 22 16.49 14.05 9.08
CA PRO A 22 16.56 15.44 9.52
C PRO A 22 15.78 16.39 8.60
N ALA A 23 15.88 16.20 7.28
CA ALA A 23 15.17 17.01 6.31
C ALA A 23 13.66 16.74 6.34
N PHE A 24 13.28 15.46 6.37
CA PHE A 24 11.88 15.04 6.45
C PHE A 24 11.19 15.55 7.72
N ALA A 25 11.85 15.41 8.88
CA ALA A 25 11.33 15.91 10.16
C ALA A 25 11.25 17.44 10.24
N ALA A 26 12.09 18.16 9.49
CA ALA A 26 12.01 19.60 9.33
C ALA A 26 10.91 20.06 8.34
N GLY A 27 10.14 19.12 7.78
CA GLY A 27 9.10 19.40 6.79
C GLY A 27 9.67 19.85 5.44
N LYS A 28 10.90 19.45 5.12
CA LYS A 28 11.54 19.73 3.82
C LYS A 28 11.33 18.54 2.89
N GLY A 29 11.10 18.85 1.62
CA GLY A 29 10.87 17.84 0.58
C GLY A 29 9.41 17.80 0.12
N GLY A 30 9.22 17.27 -1.09
CA GLY A 30 7.89 17.12 -1.70
C GLY A 30 7.33 15.72 -1.54
N LEU A 31 6.20 15.47 -2.20
CA LEU A 31 5.53 14.16 -2.23
C LEU A 31 6.48 13.03 -2.64
N LYS A 32 7.38 13.28 -3.61
CA LYS A 32 8.35 12.27 -4.07
C LYS A 32 9.29 11.83 -2.94
N ASP A 33 9.81 12.78 -2.16
CA ASP A 33 10.73 12.50 -1.06
C ASP A 33 10.01 11.75 0.06
N ALA A 34 8.75 12.13 0.35
CA ALA A 34 7.93 11.42 1.31
C ALA A 34 7.64 9.98 0.90
N LEU A 35 7.32 9.74 -0.37
CA LEU A 35 7.09 8.39 -0.88
C LEU A 35 8.36 7.55 -0.88
N ARG A 36 9.52 8.15 -1.17
CA ARG A 36 10.81 7.46 -1.07
C ARG A 36 11.11 7.04 0.37
N PHE A 37 10.91 7.94 1.34
CA PHE A 37 11.08 7.64 2.76
C PHE A 37 10.19 6.48 3.23
N CYS A 38 8.95 6.44 2.74
CA CYS A 38 8.00 5.35 2.98
C CYS A 38 8.42 4.04 2.30
N GLN A 39 8.87 4.11 1.05
CA GLN A 39 9.32 2.96 0.28
C GLN A 39 10.53 2.28 0.94
N ASN A 40 11.45 3.05 1.50
CA ASN A 40 12.60 2.52 2.22
C ASN A 40 12.18 1.64 3.42
N PHE A 41 11.19 2.07 4.20
CA PHE A 41 10.62 1.20 5.23
C PHE A 41 10.00 -0.06 4.64
N ARG A 42 9.27 0.06 3.53
CA ARG A 42 8.65 -1.09 2.85
C ARG A 42 9.71 -2.09 2.38
N ILE A 43 10.80 -1.64 1.75
CA ILE A 43 11.95 -2.47 1.33
C ILE A 43 12.54 -3.17 2.56
N ALA A 44 12.82 -2.44 3.64
CA ALA A 44 13.38 -3.01 4.86
C ALA A 44 12.44 -4.06 5.51
N GLY A 45 11.13 -3.77 5.55
CA GLY A 45 10.11 -4.66 6.09
C GLY A 45 9.94 -5.94 5.28
N ILE A 46 9.84 -5.82 3.96
CA ILE A 46 9.74 -6.97 3.05
C ILE A 46 11.03 -7.79 3.08
N GLY A 47 12.20 -7.15 3.00
CA GLY A 47 13.47 -7.86 3.09
C GLY A 47 13.61 -8.64 4.39
N SER A 48 13.18 -8.05 5.52
CA SER A 48 13.14 -8.74 6.81
C SER A 48 12.19 -9.94 6.83
N LEU A 49 11.01 -9.82 6.22
CA LEU A 49 10.07 -10.95 6.06
C LEU A 49 10.73 -12.07 5.23
N LEU A 50 11.31 -11.74 4.08
CA LEU A 50 11.91 -12.72 3.18
C LEU A 50 13.12 -13.44 3.80
N LEU A 51 13.86 -12.77 4.68
CA LEU A 51 15.00 -13.34 5.40
C LEU A 51 14.59 -14.22 6.59
N SER A 52 13.56 -13.84 7.33
CA SER A 52 13.19 -14.48 8.60
C SER A 52 11.95 -15.38 8.55
N GLY A 53 11.10 -15.19 7.53
CA GLY A 53 9.75 -15.75 7.49
C GLY A 53 8.77 -15.14 8.49
N MET A 54 9.18 -14.13 9.28
CA MET A 54 8.39 -13.56 10.37
C MET A 54 7.83 -12.17 10.01
N ALA A 55 6.53 -11.96 10.23
CA ALA A 55 5.86 -10.72 9.85
C ALA A 55 6.05 -9.55 10.84
N ALA A 56 6.57 -9.79 12.04
CA ALA A 56 6.69 -8.76 13.07
C ALA A 56 7.44 -7.51 12.56
N ARG A 57 8.62 -7.70 11.94
CA ARG A 57 9.42 -6.58 11.41
C ARG A 57 8.78 -5.93 10.19
N LEU A 58 8.10 -6.71 9.34
CA LEU A 58 7.31 -6.16 8.24
C LEU A 58 6.26 -5.18 8.79
N HIS A 59 5.45 -5.62 9.77
CA HIS A 59 4.40 -4.77 10.34
C HIS A 59 4.96 -3.52 11.00
N GLU A 60 6.07 -3.61 11.74
CA GLU A 60 6.75 -2.44 12.33
C GLU A 60 7.17 -1.41 11.26
N CYS A 61 7.78 -1.87 10.17
CA CYS A 61 8.19 -1.02 9.07
C CYS A 61 7.00 -0.38 8.35
N LEU A 62 5.95 -1.14 8.06
CA LEU A 62 4.73 -0.63 7.43
C LEU A 62 4.02 0.40 8.33
N HIS A 63 3.99 0.16 9.65
CA HIS A 63 3.50 1.12 10.64
C HIS A 63 4.32 2.42 10.63
N ALA A 64 5.66 2.31 10.60
CA ALA A 64 6.54 3.47 10.47
C ALA A 64 6.29 4.24 9.17
N SER A 65 6.17 3.54 8.02
CA SER A 65 5.83 4.13 6.72
C SER A 65 4.52 4.93 6.77
N ALA A 66 3.44 4.32 7.26
CA ALA A 66 2.14 4.97 7.37
C ALA A 66 2.19 6.23 8.27
N ARG A 67 2.88 6.16 9.42
CA ARG A 67 3.00 7.29 10.34
C ARG A 67 3.91 8.40 9.82
N ALA A 68 4.96 8.06 9.08
CA ALA A 68 5.79 9.03 8.37
C ALA A 68 4.97 9.79 7.32
N PHE A 69 4.22 9.07 6.48
CA PHE A 69 3.39 9.72 5.46
C PHE A 69 2.29 10.57 6.09
N LEU A 70 1.68 10.13 7.20
CA LEU A 70 0.69 10.91 7.92
C LEU A 70 1.28 12.21 8.48
N PHE A 71 2.53 12.19 8.97
CA PHE A 71 3.25 13.40 9.37
C PHE A 71 3.42 14.36 8.18
N PHE A 72 3.86 13.84 7.02
CA PHE A 72 3.99 14.63 5.79
C PHE A 72 2.65 15.22 5.33
N ALA A 73 1.59 14.41 5.28
CA ALA A 73 0.25 14.81 4.82
C ALA A 73 -0.40 15.88 5.70
N ARG A 74 0.00 16.00 6.98
CA ARG A 74 -0.42 17.08 7.89
C ARG A 74 0.43 18.35 7.75
N GLY A 75 1.59 18.24 7.12
CA GLY A 75 2.51 19.36 6.90
C GLY A 75 2.04 20.32 5.80
N PRO A 76 2.75 21.44 5.59
CA PRO A 76 2.40 22.45 4.59
C PRO A 76 2.32 21.90 3.15
N GLU A 77 3.21 20.96 2.83
CA GLU A 77 3.26 20.28 1.53
C GLU A 77 2.18 19.18 1.39
N GLY A 78 1.52 18.82 2.49
CA GLY A 78 0.43 17.84 2.52
C GLY A 78 -0.79 18.26 1.68
N ALA A 79 -0.98 19.56 1.45
CA ALA A 79 -2.02 20.06 0.55
C ALA A 79 -1.82 19.65 -0.92
N ARG A 80 -0.65 19.12 -1.29
CA ARG A 80 -0.32 18.69 -2.66
C ARG A 80 -0.40 17.18 -2.86
N ILE A 81 -0.85 16.40 -1.87
CA ILE A 81 -1.01 14.97 -2.04
C ILE A 81 -2.06 14.67 -3.12
N LEU A 82 -1.87 13.54 -3.78
CA LEU A 82 -2.73 12.98 -4.82
C LEU A 82 -3.26 11.66 -4.28
N THR A 83 -4.58 11.47 -4.25
CA THR A 83 -5.22 10.29 -3.62
C THR A 83 -4.73 8.98 -4.23
N SER A 84 -4.53 8.94 -5.55
CA SER A 84 -3.91 7.81 -6.28
C SER A 84 -2.48 7.49 -5.85
N ARG A 85 -1.78 8.44 -5.21
CA ARG A 85 -0.38 8.31 -4.77
C ARG A 85 -0.23 8.06 -3.29
N VAL A 86 -1.31 7.94 -2.52
CA VAL A 86 -1.26 7.63 -1.08
C VAL A 86 -1.04 6.13 -0.86
N ALA A 87 -0.02 5.56 -1.50
CA ALA A 87 0.36 4.16 -1.34
C ALA A 87 0.60 3.75 0.15
N PRO A 88 1.08 4.64 1.04
CA PRO A 88 1.17 4.34 2.48
C PRO A 88 -0.16 4.08 3.20
N PHE A 89 -1.31 4.35 2.55
CA PHE A 89 -2.60 3.82 3.02
C PHE A 89 -2.59 2.29 3.09
N PHE A 90 -2.04 1.62 2.06
CA PHE A 90 -1.92 0.16 2.07
C PHE A 90 -0.96 -0.32 3.16
N ASP A 91 0.09 0.43 3.47
CA ASP A 91 0.99 0.08 4.58
C ASP A 91 0.24 0.08 5.92
N ALA A 92 -0.58 1.10 6.16
CA ALA A 92 -1.43 1.21 7.35
C ALA A 92 -2.41 0.04 7.46
N VAL A 93 -3.11 -0.28 6.37
CA VAL A 93 -4.07 -1.39 6.33
C VAL A 93 -3.36 -2.74 6.52
N ALA A 94 -2.26 -2.97 5.81
CA ALA A 94 -1.50 -4.23 5.84
C ALA A 94 -0.88 -4.52 7.21
N CYS A 95 -0.49 -3.49 7.97
CA CYS A 95 -0.01 -3.65 9.35
C CYS A 95 -1.11 -3.54 10.41
N GLY A 96 -2.36 -3.29 10.02
CA GLY A 96 -3.49 -3.18 10.95
C GLY A 96 -3.59 -1.85 11.72
N ASP A 97 -2.84 -0.81 11.32
CA ASP A 97 -2.96 0.52 11.90
C ASP A 97 -4.19 1.26 11.35
N GLU A 98 -5.35 0.91 11.91
CA GLU A 98 -6.64 1.47 11.51
C GLU A 98 -6.75 2.97 11.75
N GLU A 99 -6.04 3.50 12.76
CA GLU A 99 -6.04 4.94 13.04
C GLU A 99 -5.33 5.68 11.91
N ALA A 100 -4.13 5.23 11.51
CA ALA A 100 -3.41 5.82 10.39
C ALA A 100 -4.19 5.66 9.07
N ALA A 101 -4.76 4.49 8.78
CA ALA A 101 -5.56 4.28 7.58
C ALA A 101 -6.75 5.26 7.51
N ARG A 102 -7.45 5.48 8.64
CA ARG A 102 -8.55 6.43 8.74
C ARG A 102 -8.11 7.88 8.57
N GLU A 103 -7.02 8.28 9.22
CA GLU A 103 -6.50 9.65 9.12
C GLU A 103 -6.00 9.95 7.70
N LEU A 104 -5.31 9.02 7.05
CA LEU A 104 -4.92 9.14 5.65
C LEU A 104 -6.14 9.24 4.73
N SER A 105 -7.19 8.46 5.00
CA SER A 105 -8.46 8.52 4.25
C SER A 105 -9.13 9.90 4.32
N ARG A 106 -9.03 10.58 5.48
CA ARG A 106 -9.59 11.93 5.71
C ARG A 106 -8.76 13.04 5.06
N LEU A 107 -7.44 12.91 5.11
CA LEU A 107 -6.53 13.92 4.55
C LEU A 107 -6.43 13.83 3.03
N SER A 108 -6.65 12.65 2.45
CA SER A 108 -6.62 12.44 1.00
C SER A 108 -7.72 13.24 0.30
N PRO A 109 -7.41 13.99 -0.77
CA PRO A 109 -8.39 14.75 -1.54
C PRO A 109 -9.61 13.92 -1.95
N ALA A 110 -10.80 14.50 -1.76
CA ALA A 110 -12.06 13.90 -2.18
C ALA A 110 -12.38 14.15 -3.67
N THR A 111 -11.59 14.98 -4.34
CA THR A 111 -11.79 15.36 -5.75
C THR A 111 -10.64 14.89 -6.61
N PHE A 112 -10.98 14.32 -7.76
CA PHE A 112 -10.04 13.90 -8.78
C PHE A 112 -9.28 15.08 -9.40
N ASP A 113 -7.95 14.99 -9.46
CA ASP A 113 -7.12 15.93 -10.20
C ASP A 113 -6.79 15.40 -11.61
N LYS A 114 -7.55 15.90 -12.60
CA LYS A 114 -7.42 15.52 -14.02
C LYS A 114 -6.08 15.83 -14.67
N GLU A 115 -5.26 16.70 -14.07
CA GLU A 115 -3.98 17.10 -14.64
C GLU A 115 -2.84 16.22 -14.12
N ARG A 116 -3.03 15.59 -12.95
CA ARG A 116 -1.95 14.94 -12.20
C ARG A 116 -2.21 13.47 -11.87
N GLU A 117 -3.43 13.00 -11.99
CA GLU A 117 -3.84 11.63 -11.66
C GLU A 117 -4.58 10.97 -12.82
N TYR A 118 -4.51 9.64 -12.88
CA TYR A 118 -5.46 8.84 -13.66
C TYR A 118 -6.73 8.64 -12.83
N GLU A 119 -7.90 8.73 -13.46
CA GLU A 119 -9.17 8.73 -12.75
C GLU A 119 -9.47 7.35 -12.13
N GLU A 120 -9.10 6.27 -12.81
CA GLU A 120 -9.17 4.89 -12.31
C GLU A 120 -8.35 4.70 -11.02
N ASP A 121 -7.13 5.23 -10.96
CA ASP A 121 -6.28 5.12 -9.77
C ASP A 121 -6.84 5.92 -8.60
N PHE A 122 -7.40 7.10 -8.88
CA PHE A 122 -8.10 7.92 -7.89
C PHE A 122 -9.34 7.19 -7.35
N LEU A 123 -10.17 6.63 -8.22
CA LEU A 123 -11.43 5.98 -7.85
C LEU A 123 -11.20 4.68 -7.08
N PHE A 124 -10.17 3.92 -7.43
CA PHE A 124 -9.75 2.74 -6.69
C PHE A 124 -9.43 3.09 -5.23
N MET A 125 -8.53 4.05 -5.02
CA MET A 125 -8.15 4.49 -3.66
C MET A 125 -9.33 5.10 -2.91
N ARG A 126 -10.12 5.94 -3.57
CA ARG A 126 -11.25 6.64 -2.95
C ARG A 126 -12.34 5.68 -2.49
N PHE A 127 -12.68 4.67 -3.30
CA PHE A 127 -13.61 3.62 -2.89
C PHE A 127 -13.15 2.92 -1.61
N LEU A 128 -11.90 2.45 -1.56
CA LEU A 128 -11.38 1.72 -0.39
C LEU A 128 -11.40 2.60 0.88
N MET A 129 -10.95 3.85 0.76
CA MET A 129 -10.92 4.79 1.87
C MET A 129 -12.33 5.15 2.37
N ASP A 130 -13.27 5.43 1.45
CA ASP A 130 -14.65 5.81 1.79
C ASP A 130 -15.43 4.66 2.41
N HIS A 131 -15.40 3.51 1.75
CA HIS A 131 -16.18 2.35 2.13
C HIS A 131 -15.73 1.78 3.48
N PHE A 132 -14.43 1.65 3.72
CA PHE A 132 -13.92 0.99 4.92
C PHE A 132 -13.60 1.93 6.09
N PHE A 133 -13.26 3.20 5.83
CA PHE A 133 -12.69 4.08 6.86
C PHE A 133 -13.46 5.39 7.09
N LEU A 134 -14.19 5.91 6.09
CA LEU A 134 -15.02 7.11 6.26
C LEU A 134 -16.51 6.82 6.47
N GLY A 135 -16.94 5.57 6.33
CA GLY A 135 -18.32 5.17 6.59
C GLY A 135 -19.28 5.66 5.51
N ALA A 136 -18.83 5.70 4.26
CA ALA A 136 -19.72 5.97 3.13
C ALA A 136 -20.86 4.95 3.11
N ASN A 137 -22.07 5.43 2.84
CA ASN A 137 -23.23 4.55 2.71
C ASN A 137 -23.17 3.76 1.39
N ALA A 138 -24.05 2.77 1.26
CA ALA A 138 -24.07 1.89 0.08
C ALA A 138 -24.34 2.65 -1.24
N GLN A 139 -25.12 3.74 -1.20
CA GLN A 139 -25.42 4.54 -2.38
C GLN A 139 -24.19 5.30 -2.87
N ASP A 140 -23.41 5.88 -1.95
CA ASP A 140 -22.19 6.61 -2.28
C ASP A 140 -21.11 5.67 -2.83
N ALA A 141 -20.94 4.51 -2.20
CA ALA A 141 -20.01 3.47 -2.66
C ALA A 141 -20.39 2.96 -4.06
N GLN A 142 -21.68 2.67 -4.30
CA GLN A 142 -22.18 2.26 -5.60
C GLN A 142 -21.96 3.34 -6.67
N ALA A 143 -22.15 4.62 -6.33
CA ALA A 143 -21.92 5.73 -7.24
C ALA A 143 -20.43 5.84 -7.65
N LEU A 144 -19.50 5.63 -6.71
CA LEU A 144 -18.06 5.58 -7.00
C LEU A 144 -17.71 4.42 -7.94
N LEU A 145 -18.22 3.21 -7.66
CA LEU A 145 -17.99 2.03 -8.51
C LEU A 145 -18.55 2.23 -9.92
N SER A 146 -19.77 2.78 -10.04
CA SER A 146 -20.36 3.08 -11.35
C SER A 146 -19.61 4.17 -12.10
N ARG A 147 -19.01 5.13 -11.41
CA ARG A 147 -18.11 6.12 -12.03
C ARG A 147 -16.82 5.45 -12.53
N TYR A 148 -16.27 4.53 -11.74
CA TYR A 148 -15.06 3.79 -12.09
C TYR A 148 -15.29 2.92 -13.33
N GLU A 149 -16.37 2.15 -13.37
CA GLU A 149 -16.74 1.36 -14.55
C GLU A 149 -16.88 2.21 -15.82
N LYS A 150 -17.51 3.39 -15.71
CA LYS A 150 -17.63 4.32 -16.84
C LYS A 150 -16.28 4.86 -17.31
N CYS A 151 -15.37 5.17 -16.39
CA CYS A 151 -14.03 5.66 -16.69
C CYS A 151 -13.22 4.66 -17.52
N LEU A 152 -13.47 3.36 -17.38
CA LEU A 152 -12.73 2.34 -18.12
C LEU A 152 -13.17 2.21 -19.58
N GLU A 153 -14.33 2.76 -19.96
CA GLU A 153 -14.87 2.71 -21.33
C GLU A 153 -14.88 1.29 -21.94
N GLY A 154 -15.14 0.28 -21.11
CA GLY A 154 -15.14 -1.14 -21.51
C GLY A 154 -13.79 -1.85 -21.40
N SER A 155 -12.73 -1.15 -21.00
CA SER A 155 -11.45 -1.77 -20.61
C SER A 155 -11.60 -2.57 -19.33
N VAL A 156 -10.77 -3.60 -19.16
CA VAL A 156 -10.77 -4.45 -17.96
C VAL A 156 -9.72 -3.93 -16.97
N ASP A 157 -10.15 -3.65 -15.74
CA ASP A 157 -9.27 -3.38 -14.60
C ASP A 157 -9.61 -4.34 -13.45
N PRO A 158 -8.72 -5.29 -13.11
CA PRO A 158 -8.94 -6.23 -11.99
C PRO A 158 -9.21 -5.54 -10.65
N ARG A 159 -8.74 -4.30 -10.46
CA ARG A 159 -9.00 -3.53 -9.24
C ARG A 159 -10.48 -3.18 -9.08
N LEU A 160 -11.17 -2.88 -10.18
CA LEU A 160 -12.61 -2.65 -10.14
C LEU A 160 -13.36 -3.91 -9.71
N GLN A 161 -12.97 -5.08 -10.22
CA GLN A 161 -13.57 -6.36 -9.83
C GLN A 161 -13.41 -6.62 -8.34
N VAL A 162 -12.21 -6.40 -7.79
CA VAL A 162 -11.97 -6.51 -6.34
C VAL A 162 -12.85 -5.56 -5.55
N CYS A 163 -12.95 -4.29 -5.96
CA CYS A 163 -13.80 -3.32 -5.27
C CYS A 163 -15.29 -3.69 -5.31
N GLN A 164 -15.78 -4.17 -6.46
CA GLN A 164 -17.15 -4.66 -6.59
C GLN A 164 -17.41 -5.87 -5.69
N ALA A 165 -16.49 -6.84 -5.66
CA ALA A 165 -16.59 -8.02 -4.82
C ALA A 165 -16.57 -7.69 -3.32
N LEU A 166 -15.72 -6.74 -2.90
CA LEU A 166 -15.70 -6.23 -1.54
C LEU A 166 -17.03 -5.56 -1.17
N PHE A 167 -17.61 -4.78 -2.10
CA PHE A 167 -18.89 -4.10 -1.89
C PHE A 167 -20.07 -5.08 -1.79
N SER A 168 -20.11 -6.10 -2.65
CA SER A 168 -21.17 -7.11 -2.67
C SER A 168 -20.97 -8.25 -1.68
N VAL A 169 -19.82 -8.29 -1.00
CA VAL A 169 -19.40 -9.39 -0.12
C VAL A 169 -19.43 -10.73 -0.88
N ASP A 170 -18.85 -10.72 -2.08
CA ASP A 170 -18.70 -11.90 -2.95
C ASP A 170 -17.26 -12.46 -2.87
N GLY A 171 -17.11 -13.60 -2.19
CA GLY A 171 -15.79 -14.22 -1.97
C GLY A 171 -15.15 -14.76 -3.25
N ASP A 172 -15.92 -15.45 -4.09
CA ASP A 172 -15.41 -16.07 -5.31
C ASP A 172 -14.96 -14.98 -6.31
N ALA A 173 -15.75 -13.90 -6.42
CA ALA A 173 -15.38 -12.76 -7.25
C ALA A 173 -14.15 -12.02 -6.70
N PHE A 174 -14.02 -11.91 -5.37
CA PHE A 174 -12.85 -11.29 -4.74
C PHE A 174 -11.58 -12.07 -5.05
N ASP A 175 -11.61 -13.39 -4.88
CA ASP A 175 -10.48 -14.28 -5.14
C ASP A 175 -10.04 -14.22 -6.61
N ALA A 176 -10.99 -14.27 -7.53
CA ALA A 176 -10.72 -14.18 -8.96
C ALA A 176 -10.11 -12.81 -9.34
N GLY A 177 -10.63 -11.72 -8.76
CA GLY A 177 -10.11 -10.37 -8.98
C GLY A 177 -8.70 -10.19 -8.42
N LEU A 178 -8.45 -10.64 -7.19
CA LEU A 178 -7.13 -10.53 -6.55
C LEU A 178 -6.08 -11.40 -7.27
N THR A 179 -6.46 -12.60 -7.71
CA THR A 179 -5.60 -13.47 -8.52
C THR A 179 -5.16 -12.76 -9.81
N GLN A 180 -6.11 -12.19 -10.56
CA GLN A 180 -5.80 -11.41 -11.77
C GLN A 180 -4.90 -10.20 -11.49
N MET A 181 -5.10 -9.50 -10.37
CA MET A 181 -4.18 -8.43 -9.94
C MET A 181 -2.75 -8.95 -9.73
N MET A 182 -2.59 -10.10 -9.09
CA MET A 182 -1.27 -10.66 -8.81
C MET A 182 -0.59 -11.22 -10.08
N GLU A 183 -1.34 -11.80 -11.00
CA GLU A 183 -0.83 -12.19 -12.33
C GLU A 183 -0.37 -10.97 -13.15
N ALA A 184 -1.18 -9.89 -13.18
CA ALA A 184 -0.81 -8.64 -13.83
C ALA A 184 0.45 -8.02 -13.21
N ARG A 185 0.57 -8.12 -11.87
CA ARG A 185 1.78 -7.70 -11.13
C ARG A 185 3.00 -8.52 -11.55
N GLU A 186 2.88 -9.84 -11.65
CA GLU A 186 3.99 -10.71 -12.09
C GLU A 186 4.50 -10.27 -13.46
N VAL A 187 3.59 -10.09 -14.42
CA VAL A 187 3.94 -9.65 -15.78
C VAL A 187 4.63 -8.28 -15.76
N ARG A 188 4.13 -7.35 -14.93
CA ARG A 188 4.75 -6.02 -14.78
C ARG A 188 6.17 -6.11 -14.23
N TYR A 189 6.39 -6.81 -13.12
CA TYR A 189 7.71 -6.90 -12.50
C TYR A 189 8.71 -7.68 -13.36
N ARG A 190 8.26 -8.71 -14.09
CA ARG A 190 9.09 -9.41 -15.08
C ARG A 190 9.58 -8.44 -16.16
N LYS A 191 8.70 -7.62 -16.71
CA LYS A 191 9.06 -6.59 -17.71
C LYS A 191 10.01 -5.52 -17.15
N LEU A 192 9.84 -5.11 -15.89
CA LEU A 192 10.74 -4.15 -15.23
C LEU A 192 12.14 -4.73 -15.05
N ALA A 193 12.22 -6.01 -14.65
CA ALA A 193 13.49 -6.72 -14.52
C ALA A 193 14.19 -6.90 -15.87
N GLU A 194 13.46 -7.32 -16.91
CA GLU A 194 14.01 -7.49 -18.27
C GLU A 194 14.53 -6.17 -18.89
N LYS A 195 13.95 -5.04 -18.50
CA LYS A 195 14.33 -3.71 -19.02
C LYS A 195 15.37 -2.98 -18.16
N GLU A 196 15.80 -3.57 -17.04
CA GLU A 196 16.66 -2.93 -16.04
C GLU A 196 16.17 -1.53 -15.63
N SER A 197 14.85 -1.33 -15.62
CA SER A 197 14.23 -0.01 -15.44
C SER A 197 13.81 0.28 -13.99
N GLU A 198 14.14 -0.61 -13.08
CA GLU A 198 13.77 -0.55 -11.66
C GLU A 198 14.99 -0.92 -10.82
N GLU A 199 15.10 -0.35 -9.62
CA GLU A 199 16.22 -0.61 -8.71
C GLU A 199 16.23 -2.08 -8.27
N GLU A 200 17.42 -2.69 -8.19
CA GLU A 200 17.58 -4.10 -7.81
C GLU A 200 16.93 -4.39 -6.45
N GLU A 201 17.02 -3.45 -5.53
CA GLU A 201 16.44 -3.56 -4.18
C GLU A 201 14.91 -3.69 -4.24
N VAL A 202 14.25 -2.92 -5.10
CA VAL A 202 12.80 -2.96 -5.31
C VAL A 202 12.39 -4.27 -5.98
N LEU A 203 13.13 -4.73 -7.00
CA LEU A 203 12.88 -6.01 -7.66
C LEU A 203 13.07 -7.20 -6.69
N ALA A 204 14.07 -7.13 -5.81
CA ALA A 204 14.36 -8.16 -4.83
C ALA A 204 13.39 -8.18 -3.63
N THR A 205 12.60 -7.11 -3.43
CA THR A 205 11.64 -6.98 -2.32
C THR A 205 10.20 -6.87 -2.80
N GLU A 206 9.75 -5.69 -3.21
CA GLU A 206 8.38 -5.46 -3.70
C GLU A 206 8.04 -6.34 -4.92
N GLY A 207 9.03 -6.80 -5.68
CA GLY A 207 8.83 -7.80 -6.73
C GLY A 207 8.38 -9.19 -6.25
N TYR A 208 8.55 -9.50 -4.97
CA TYR A 208 8.19 -10.78 -4.35
C TYR A 208 7.05 -10.68 -3.33
N VAL A 209 6.75 -9.48 -2.81
CA VAL A 209 5.68 -9.27 -1.82
C VAL A 209 4.83 -8.07 -2.19
N SER A 210 3.52 -8.27 -2.26
CA SER A 210 2.52 -7.25 -2.60
C SER A 210 1.87 -6.71 -1.33
N ILE A 211 2.28 -5.53 -0.87
CA ILE A 211 1.64 -4.86 0.27
C ILE A 211 0.18 -4.50 -0.04
N GLU A 212 -0.10 -4.10 -1.29
CA GLU A 212 -1.47 -3.89 -1.78
C GLU A 212 -2.31 -5.16 -1.66
N GLY A 213 -1.77 -6.32 -2.07
CA GLY A 213 -2.47 -7.60 -1.93
C GLY A 213 -2.74 -7.99 -0.48
N ILE A 214 -1.75 -7.81 0.41
CA ILE A 214 -1.92 -8.02 1.86
C ILE A 214 -3.02 -7.13 2.42
N ALA A 215 -3.02 -5.84 2.05
CA ALA A 215 -4.02 -4.88 2.50
C ALA A 215 -5.43 -5.27 2.02
N LEU A 216 -5.58 -5.63 0.73
CA LEU A 216 -6.87 -6.05 0.17
C LEU A 216 -7.40 -7.32 0.83
N ALA A 217 -6.55 -8.31 1.09
CA ALA A 217 -6.94 -9.51 1.83
C ALA A 217 -7.44 -9.17 3.25
N ARG A 218 -6.80 -8.21 3.95
CA ARG A 218 -7.29 -7.74 5.26
C ARG A 218 -8.62 -7.00 5.15
N LEU A 219 -8.83 -6.20 4.12
CA LEU A 219 -10.12 -5.52 3.88
C LEU A 219 -11.23 -6.53 3.57
N ALA A 220 -10.94 -7.61 2.85
CA ALA A 220 -11.90 -8.68 2.61
C ALA A 220 -12.31 -9.38 3.92
N VAL A 221 -11.36 -9.72 4.78
CA VAL A 221 -11.68 -10.25 6.12
C VAL A 221 -12.54 -9.27 6.91
N ARG A 222 -12.23 -7.96 6.85
CA ARG A 222 -13.04 -6.90 7.49
C ARG A 222 -14.45 -6.79 6.90
N ALA A 223 -14.63 -7.06 5.62
CA ALA A 223 -15.93 -7.11 4.94
C ALA A 223 -16.73 -8.39 5.29
N GLY A 224 -16.15 -9.34 6.02
CA GLY A 224 -16.77 -10.62 6.38
C GLY A 224 -16.50 -11.75 5.39
N LEU A 225 -15.58 -11.56 4.45
CA LEU A 225 -15.13 -12.59 3.52
C LEU A 225 -14.08 -13.51 4.17
N GLN A 226 -13.88 -14.67 3.54
CA GLN A 226 -12.78 -15.59 3.84
C GLN A 226 -11.90 -15.71 2.59
N PRO A 227 -10.90 -14.82 2.43
CA PRO A 227 -9.93 -14.92 1.34
C PRO A 227 -9.22 -16.28 1.32
N GLN A 228 -8.75 -16.68 0.15
CA GLN A 228 -7.86 -17.84 0.01
C GLN A 228 -6.61 -17.69 0.89
N GLU A 229 -6.08 -18.84 1.32
CA GLU A 229 -4.91 -18.88 2.20
C GLU A 229 -3.64 -18.42 1.47
N ASP A 230 -3.54 -18.66 0.16
CA ASP A 230 -2.34 -18.41 -0.64
C ASP A 230 -2.67 -17.70 -1.96
N TYR A 231 -2.30 -16.43 -2.07
CA TYR A 231 -2.19 -15.73 -3.36
C TYR A 231 -0.72 -15.52 -3.73
N LEU A 232 -0.44 -15.45 -5.03
CA LEU A 232 0.88 -15.08 -5.51
C LEU A 232 1.29 -13.71 -4.93
N PHE A 233 2.50 -13.61 -4.37
CA PHE A 233 3.05 -12.42 -3.69
C PHE A 233 2.34 -11.99 -2.39
N VAL A 234 1.38 -12.75 -1.88
CA VAL A 234 0.74 -12.48 -0.57
C VAL A 234 1.06 -13.64 0.36
N PRO A 235 2.25 -13.67 0.98
CA PRO A 235 2.63 -14.77 1.85
C PRO A 235 1.71 -14.83 3.07
N SER A 236 1.20 -16.01 3.40
CA SER A 236 0.30 -16.25 4.54
C SER A 236 0.89 -15.78 5.88
N THR A 237 2.22 -15.86 6.05
CA THR A 237 2.90 -15.31 7.24
C THR A 237 2.71 -13.79 7.38
N ALA A 238 2.62 -13.02 6.29
CA ALA A 238 2.36 -11.58 6.36
C ALA A 238 0.91 -11.23 6.76
N LEU A 239 -0.02 -12.17 6.58
CA LEU A 239 -1.43 -12.04 6.97
C LEU A 239 -1.66 -12.31 8.47
N GLU A 240 -0.68 -12.89 9.17
CA GLU A 240 -0.73 -13.09 10.62
C GLU A 240 -1.22 -11.81 11.34
N PRO A 241 -2.04 -11.93 12.40
CA PRO A 241 -2.55 -10.79 13.14
C PRO A 241 -1.41 -9.88 13.62
N PRO A 242 -1.41 -8.58 13.27
CA PRO A 242 -0.34 -7.68 13.66
C PRO A 242 -0.25 -7.53 15.17
N ARG A 243 0.97 -7.60 15.70
CA ARG A 243 1.27 -7.38 17.12
C ARG A 243 2.04 -6.08 17.30
N LEU A 244 1.44 -4.99 16.85
CA LEU A 244 2.07 -3.68 16.87
C LEU A 244 2.08 -3.05 18.26
N ARG A 245 3.18 -2.38 18.58
CA ARG A 245 3.22 -1.36 19.63
C ARG A 245 3.02 0.00 18.99
N TYR A 246 1.78 0.49 19.02
CA TYR A 246 1.44 1.77 18.42
C TYR A 246 2.26 2.92 19.00
N ARG A 247 3.05 3.57 18.14
CA ARG A 247 3.71 4.85 18.43
C ARG A 247 3.66 5.76 17.21
N VAL A 248 3.19 6.98 17.40
CA VAL A 248 3.00 7.98 16.32
C VAL A 248 4.35 8.41 15.71
N ASP A 249 5.43 8.33 16.49
CA ASP A 249 6.78 8.70 16.10
C ASP A 249 7.68 7.51 15.78
N SER A 250 7.11 6.30 15.56
CA SER A 250 7.89 5.08 15.24
C SER A 250 8.90 5.27 14.12
N TRP A 251 8.53 6.07 13.11
CA TRP A 251 9.36 6.38 11.95
C TRP A 251 10.62 7.19 12.25
N LYS A 252 10.75 7.76 13.47
CA LYS A 252 11.98 8.45 13.89
C LYS A 252 13.01 7.52 14.53
N HIS A 253 12.57 6.33 14.95
CA HIS A 253 13.37 5.43 15.80
C HIS A 253 13.67 4.09 15.14
N LEU A 254 13.01 3.79 14.03
CA LEU A 254 13.16 2.53 13.30
C LEU A 254 14.32 2.63 12.29
N MET A 255 15.53 2.78 12.81
CA MET A 255 16.77 2.97 12.06
C MET A 255 17.75 1.83 12.39
N LEU A 256 18.96 1.79 11.79
CA LEU A 256 19.94 0.71 11.98
C LEU A 256 20.37 0.52 13.44
#